data_AF-A0A447S0K2-F1
#
_entry.id   AF-A0A447S0K2-F1
#
_cell.length_a   1.000
_cell.length_b   1.000
_cell.length_c   1.000
_cell.angle_alpha   90.00
_cell.angle_beta   90.00
_cell.angle_gamma   90.00
#
_symmetry.space_group_name_H-M   'P 1'
#
loop_
_entity.id
_entity.type
_entity.pdbx_description
1 polymer ?
#
loop_
_entity_poly.entity_id
_entity_poly.type
_entity_poly.pdbx_seq_one_letter_code
_entity_poly.pdbx_strand_id
1 'polypeptide(L)'
;MLIDTEGVPDVPVRGYGSTSRTNAWGKAVISDVNSYYRNKASIDLNQLGDNIEATVSVVQATLTEGAIGYRKFDVISGAKAMAAIKLADGSEPPFGATVINKRKQETGIVNDSGNVYLSGINAGRNHGGALGRLSTV
;
A
#
# COMPACT_ATOMS: atom_id res chain seq x y z
N MET A 1 6.27 -17.37 -9.24
CA MET A 1 6.61 -15.95 -8.97
C MET A 1 6.48 -15.68 -7.48
N LEU A 2 7.51 -15.10 -6.86
CA LEU A 2 7.51 -14.63 -5.48
C LEU A 2 6.91 -13.22 -5.42
N ILE A 3 5.95 -13.05 -4.51
CA ILE A 3 5.30 -11.80 -4.20
C ILE A 3 5.77 -11.30 -2.84
N ASP A 4 6.05 -10.00 -2.75
CA ASP A 4 6.37 -9.29 -1.51
C ASP A 4 5.41 -8.12 -1.29
N THR A 5 4.78 -8.05 -0.12
CA THR A 5 3.88 -6.98 0.33
C THR A 5 4.50 -6.13 1.43
N GLU A 6 5.83 -6.00 1.41
CA GLU A 6 6.62 -5.19 2.34
C GLU A 6 6.39 -5.53 3.81
N GLY A 7 6.23 -6.82 4.08
CA GLY A 7 5.99 -7.33 5.43
C GLY A 7 4.54 -7.27 5.90
N VAL A 8 3.60 -6.78 5.07
CA VAL A 8 2.16 -6.79 5.41
C VAL A 8 1.61 -8.20 5.22
N PRO A 9 1.16 -8.88 6.29
CA PRO A 9 0.64 -10.25 6.19
C PRO A 9 -0.80 -10.27 5.66
N ASP A 10 -1.28 -11.46 5.33
CA ASP A 10 -2.67 -11.75 4.97
C ASP A 10 -3.22 -10.92 3.79
N VAL A 11 -2.34 -10.51 2.88
CA VAL A 11 -2.74 -9.82 1.65
C VAL A 11 -3.18 -10.88 0.63
N PRO A 12 -4.43 -10.84 0.13
CA PRO A 12 -4.92 -11.75 -0.87
C PRO A 12 -4.35 -11.39 -2.24
N VAL A 13 -3.55 -12.27 -2.82
CA VAL A 13 -2.90 -12.11 -4.12
C VAL A 13 -3.37 -13.21 -5.08
N ARG A 14 -3.52 -12.86 -6.35
CA ARG A 14 -4.03 -13.75 -7.39
C ARG A 14 -3.20 -13.64 -8.66
N GLY A 15 -2.88 -14.78 -9.25
CA GLY A 15 -2.41 -14.88 -10.64
C GLY A 15 -3.59 -15.05 -11.60
N TYR A 16 -3.61 -16.17 -12.30
CA TYR A 16 -4.70 -16.62 -13.17
C TYR A 16 -5.69 -17.56 -12.47
N GLY A 17 -5.26 -18.24 -11.41
CA GLY A 17 -6.02 -19.23 -10.65
C GLY A 17 -6.62 -18.70 -9.35
N SER A 18 -6.62 -19.53 -8.31
CA SER A 18 -7.17 -19.20 -7.00
C SER A 18 -6.37 -18.11 -6.28
N THR A 19 -7.06 -17.35 -5.43
CA THR A 19 -6.43 -16.37 -4.53
C THR A 19 -5.61 -17.09 -3.46
N SER A 20 -4.37 -16.68 -3.29
CA SER A 20 -3.47 -17.09 -2.21
C SER A 20 -3.24 -15.91 -1.26
N ARG A 21 -2.90 -16.16 0.00
CA ARG A 21 -2.64 -15.10 0.99
C ARG A 21 -1.16 -15.02 1.34
N THR A 22 -0.66 -13.81 1.60
CA THR A 22 0.72 -13.64 2.08
C THR A 22 0.86 -14.15 3.51
N ASN A 23 2.02 -14.74 3.79
CA ASN A 23 2.37 -15.24 5.11
C ASN A 23 2.68 -14.10 6.10
N ALA A 24 3.07 -14.46 7.34
CA ALA A 24 3.41 -13.51 8.40
C ALA A 24 4.52 -12.50 8.05
N TRP A 25 5.32 -12.75 7.01
CA TRP A 25 6.40 -11.87 6.53
C TRP A 25 6.02 -11.12 5.24
N GLY A 26 4.74 -11.14 4.86
CA GLY A 26 4.24 -10.51 3.65
C GLY A 26 4.76 -11.17 2.37
N LYS A 27 4.96 -12.50 2.37
CA LYS A 27 5.43 -13.24 1.19
C LYS A 27 4.38 -14.23 0.70
N ALA A 28 4.24 -14.36 -0.61
CA ALA A 28 3.42 -15.40 -1.24
C ALA A 28 4.09 -15.93 -2.51
N VAL A 29 3.81 -17.18 -2.87
CA VAL A 29 4.26 -17.75 -4.14
C VAL A 29 3.04 -18.00 -5.02
N ILE A 30 3.06 -17.43 -6.22
CA ILE A 30 2.09 -17.66 -7.29
C ILE A 30 2.72 -18.65 -8.27
N SER A 31 2.17 -19.87 -8.37
CA SER A 31 2.75 -20.98 -9.15
C SER A 31 2.22 -21.05 -10.58
N ASP A 32 1.04 -20.49 -10.83
CA ASP A 32 0.34 -20.45 -12.11
C ASP A 32 0.87 -19.31 -13.00
N VAL A 33 2.16 -19.38 -13.35
CA VAL A 33 2.81 -18.41 -14.26
C VAL A 33 3.34 -19.11 -15.50
N ASN A 34 3.10 -18.51 -16.67
CA ASN A 34 3.52 -19.02 -17.97
C ASN A 34 4.87 -18.40 -18.40
N SER A 35 5.76 -19.22 -18.94
CA SER A 35 7.04 -18.76 -19.48
C SER A 35 6.87 -18.06 -20.83
N TYR A 36 7.66 -17.03 -21.09
CA TYR A 36 7.65 -16.17 -22.28
C TYR A 36 6.37 -15.36 -22.51
N TYR A 37 5.38 -15.47 -21.62
CA TYR A 37 4.17 -14.67 -21.63
C TYR A 37 4.19 -13.58 -20.57
N ARG A 38 3.40 -12.53 -20.80
CA ARG A 38 3.15 -11.48 -19.81
C ARG A 38 2.24 -12.05 -18.72
N ASN A 39 2.84 -12.37 -17.58
CA ASN A 39 2.15 -12.79 -16.37
C ASN A 39 1.62 -11.58 -15.61
N LYS A 40 0.41 -11.69 -15.08
CA LYS A 40 -0.22 -10.69 -14.21
C LYS A 40 -0.38 -11.28 -12.81
N ALA A 41 0.01 -10.51 -11.80
CA ALA A 41 -0.36 -10.75 -10.41
C ALA A 41 -1.17 -9.54 -9.92
N SER A 42 -2.18 -9.78 -9.10
CA SER A 42 -3.03 -8.72 -8.55
C SER A 42 -3.45 -8.99 -7.12
N ILE A 43 -3.68 -7.93 -6.35
CA ILE A 43 -4.32 -8.00 -5.04
C ILE A 43 -5.84 -8.10 -5.26
N ASP A 44 -6.48 -9.08 -4.62
CA ASP A 44 -7.94 -9.21 -4.63
C ASP A 44 -8.54 -8.21 -3.63
N LEU A 45 -8.93 -7.04 -4.14
CA LEU A 45 -9.44 -5.93 -3.33
C LEU A 45 -10.75 -6.27 -2.60
N ASN A 46 -11.53 -7.23 -3.09
CA ASN A 46 -12.79 -7.63 -2.45
C ASN A 46 -12.56 -8.48 -1.19
N GLN A 47 -11.40 -9.11 -1.08
CA GLN A 47 -11.00 -9.94 0.06
C GLN A 47 -9.93 -9.27 0.93
N LEU A 48 -9.54 -8.05 0.58
CA LEU A 48 -8.52 -7.27 1.27
C LEU A 48 -9.08 -6.75 2.59
N GLY A 49 -8.32 -6.91 3.68
CA GLY A 49 -8.76 -6.43 4.99
C GLY A 49 -8.91 -4.91 5.02
N ASP A 50 -9.86 -4.42 5.83
CA ASP A 50 -10.21 -3.00 5.91
C ASP A 50 -9.02 -2.09 6.29
N ASN A 51 -8.09 -2.63 7.08
CA ASN A 51 -6.88 -1.95 7.54
C ASN A 51 -5.69 -2.09 6.57
N ILE A 52 -5.93 -2.45 5.32
CA ILE A 52 -4.89 -2.58 4.30
C ILE A 52 -5.29 -1.77 3.08
N GLU A 53 -4.36 -0.97 2.57
CA GLU A 53 -4.50 -0.22 1.33
C GLU A 53 -3.42 -0.64 0.34
N ALA A 54 -3.84 -0.91 -0.90
CA ALA A 54 -2.93 -1.22 -1.99
C ALA A 54 -2.83 -0.01 -2.91
N THR A 55 -1.67 0.67 -2.92
CA THR A 55 -1.42 1.81 -3.81
C THR A 55 -1.42 1.37 -5.27
N VAL A 56 -0.89 0.18 -5.53
CA VAL A 56 -0.95 -0.50 -6.82
C VAL A 56 -1.49 -1.90 -6.60
N SER A 57 -2.63 -2.23 -7.21
CA SER A 57 -3.27 -3.53 -7.05
C SER A 57 -2.89 -4.54 -8.13
N VAL A 58 -2.17 -4.13 -9.18
CA VAL A 58 -1.81 -4.99 -10.32
C VAL A 58 -0.35 -4.79 -10.72
N VAL A 59 0.38 -5.88 -10.86
CA VAL A 59 1.75 -5.90 -11.38
C VAL A 59 1.88 -6.92 -12.51
N GLN A 60 2.79 -6.66 -13.44
CA GLN A 60 3.00 -7.51 -14.61
C GLN A 60 4.48 -7.88 -14.78
N ALA A 61 4.76 -9.08 -15.31
CA ALA A 61 6.10 -9.55 -15.59
C ALA A 61 6.13 -10.54 -16.77
N THR A 62 7.13 -10.44 -17.62
CA THR A 62 7.48 -11.52 -18.55
C THR A 62 8.60 -12.34 -17.93
N LEU A 63 8.41 -13.65 -17.81
CA LEU A 63 9.37 -14.57 -17.19
C LEU A 63 9.93 -15.51 -18.26
N THR A 64 11.23 -15.81 -18.24
CA THR A 64 11.78 -16.89 -19.07
C THR A 64 11.44 -18.26 -18.50
N GLU A 65 11.72 -19.32 -19.24
CA GLU A 65 11.61 -20.68 -18.72
C GLU A 65 12.48 -20.87 -17.46
N GLY A 66 11.94 -21.59 -16.47
CA GLY A 66 12.61 -21.86 -15.19
C GLY A 66 12.82 -20.65 -14.26
N ALA A 67 12.45 -19.43 -14.69
CA ALA A 67 12.70 -18.23 -13.89
C ALA A 67 11.73 -18.09 -12.71
N ILE A 68 12.28 -17.77 -11.54
CA ILE A 68 11.50 -17.35 -10.37
C ILE A 68 11.39 -15.83 -10.40
N GLY A 69 10.30 -15.32 -10.98
CA GLY A 69 10.01 -13.88 -10.96
C GLY A 69 9.81 -13.33 -9.55
N TYR A 70 10.24 -12.10 -9.31
CA TYR A 70 9.97 -11.34 -8.08
C TYR A 70 9.13 -10.10 -8.37
N ARG A 71 8.06 -9.91 -7.60
CA ARG A 71 7.22 -8.72 -7.66
C ARG A 71 6.87 -8.19 -6.28
N LYS A 72 6.99 -6.88 -6.14
CA LYS A 72 6.67 -6.15 -4.92
C LYS A 72 5.38 -5.38 -5.12
N PHE A 73 4.46 -5.48 -4.18
CA PHE A 73 3.30 -4.61 -4.06
C PHE A 73 3.58 -3.57 -2.98
N ASP A 74 3.29 -2.31 -3.31
CA ASP A 74 3.31 -1.21 -2.36
C ASP A 74 2.00 -1.22 -1.56
N VAL A 75 2.09 -1.64 -0.29
CA VAL A 75 0.95 -1.87 0.59
C VAL A 75 1.12 -1.07 1.87
N ILE A 76 0.07 -0.33 2.24
CA ILE A 76 0.01 0.49 3.44
C ILE A 76 -0.91 -0.22 4.44
N SER A 77 -0.39 -0.53 5.64
CA SER A 77 -1.16 -1.15 6.71
C SER A 77 -1.53 -0.14 7.80
N GLY A 78 -2.79 -0.15 8.20
CA GLY A 78 -3.35 0.65 9.28
C GLY A 78 -4.78 1.09 8.97
N ALA A 79 -5.43 1.69 9.95
CA ALA A 79 -6.77 2.24 9.80
C ALA A 79 -6.82 3.36 8.76
N LYS A 80 -8.01 3.58 8.22
CA LYS A 80 -8.29 4.62 7.23
C LYS A 80 -9.29 5.59 7.84
N ALA A 81 -9.06 6.89 7.69
CA ALA A 81 -9.96 7.90 8.23
C ALA A 81 -9.86 9.23 7.48
N MET A 82 -10.94 10.00 7.52
CA MET A 82 -10.89 11.43 7.21
C MET A 82 -10.40 12.20 8.44
N ALA A 83 -9.45 13.11 8.24
CA ALA A 83 -8.93 13.98 9.28
C ALA A 83 -8.83 15.43 8.78
N ALA A 84 -9.04 16.38 9.69
CA ALA A 84 -8.70 17.78 9.47
C ALA A 84 -7.28 18.04 10.00
N ILE A 85 -6.41 18.65 9.19
CA ILE A 85 -5.04 18.98 9.58
C ILE A 85 -4.93 20.48 9.84
N LYS A 86 -4.27 20.82 10.94
CA LYS A 86 -3.83 22.19 11.26
C LYS A 86 -2.32 22.20 11.46
N LEU A 87 -1.68 23.26 10.96
CA LEU A 87 -0.27 23.56 11.19
C LEU A 87 -0.06 24.05 12.64
N ALA A 88 1.19 24.12 13.08
CA ALA A 88 1.53 24.53 14.45
C ALA A 88 1.10 25.97 14.78
N ASP A 89 0.95 26.81 13.75
CA ASP A 89 0.45 28.18 13.84
C ASP A 89 -1.09 28.26 13.77
N GLY A 90 -1.79 27.13 13.66
CA GLY A 90 -3.25 27.04 13.56
C GLY A 90 -3.81 27.23 12.15
N SER A 91 -2.96 27.51 11.16
CA SER A 91 -3.37 27.60 9.74
C SER A 91 -3.62 26.22 9.12
N GLU A 92 -4.28 26.18 7.97
CA GLU A 92 -4.50 24.95 7.21
C GLU A 92 -3.37 24.73 6.21
N PRO A 93 -2.90 23.48 6.00
CA PRO A 93 -2.01 23.19 4.90
C PRO A 93 -2.66 23.54 3.55
N PRO A 94 -1.87 23.98 2.56
CA PRO A 94 -2.41 24.32 1.25
C PRO A 94 -2.98 23.09 0.54
N PHE A 95 -3.91 23.33 -0.39
CA PHE A 95 -4.39 22.31 -1.32
C PHE A 95 -3.23 21.60 -2.02
N GLY A 96 -3.29 20.28 -2.10
CA GLY A 96 -2.24 19.46 -2.72
C GLY A 96 -1.06 19.14 -1.79
N ALA A 97 -1.04 19.66 -0.56
CA ALA A 97 -0.05 19.22 0.43
C ALA A 97 -0.17 17.71 0.65
N THR A 98 0.97 17.03 0.63
CA THR A 98 1.01 15.56 0.70
C THR A 98 1.42 15.11 2.10
N VAL A 99 0.71 14.14 2.65
CA VAL A 99 1.05 13.48 3.91
C VAL A 99 1.79 12.18 3.59
N ILE A 100 3.05 12.09 4.02
CA ILE A 100 3.88 10.89 3.83
C ILE A 100 4.08 10.16 5.15
N ASN A 101 4.28 8.85 5.12
CA ASN A 101 4.67 8.08 6.30
C ASN A 101 6.20 7.93 6.43
N LYS A 102 6.65 7.22 7.48
CA LYS A 102 8.09 6.96 7.73
C LYS A 102 8.76 6.12 6.63
N ARG A 103 7.99 5.35 5.86
CA ARG A 103 8.46 4.60 4.69
C ARG A 103 8.47 5.43 3.40
N LYS A 104 8.20 6.75 3.49
CA LYS A 104 8.07 7.69 2.36
C LYS A 104 6.95 7.32 1.39
N GLN A 105 5.96 6.57 1.84
CA GLN A 105 4.74 6.33 1.07
C GLN A 105 3.80 7.51 1.27
N GLU A 106 3.18 7.95 0.19
CA GLU A 106 2.05 8.87 0.25
C GLU A 106 0.87 8.19 0.93
N THR A 107 0.33 8.83 1.96
CA THR A 107 -0.77 8.34 2.79
C THR A 107 -2.02 9.21 2.68
N GLY A 108 -1.94 10.34 1.98
CA GLY A 108 -3.07 11.23 1.76
C GLY A 108 -2.66 12.56 1.11
N ILE A 109 -3.62 13.20 0.45
CA ILE A 109 -3.50 14.55 -0.13
C ILE A 109 -4.53 15.46 0.54
N VAL A 110 -4.08 16.65 0.94
CA VAL A 110 -4.92 17.67 1.59
C VAL A 110 -5.77 18.40 0.55
N ASN A 111 -7.06 18.55 0.84
CA ASN A 111 -8.00 19.32 0.04
C ASN A 111 -8.02 20.81 0.43
N ASP A 112 -8.87 21.57 -0.24
CA ASP A 112 -9.02 23.03 -0.11
C ASP A 112 -9.58 23.49 1.24
N SER A 113 -10.16 22.58 2.03
CA SER A 113 -10.68 22.84 3.39
C SER A 113 -9.79 22.27 4.50
N GLY A 114 -8.52 21.96 4.19
CA GLY A 114 -7.57 21.38 5.15
C GLY A 114 -7.91 19.94 5.58
N ASN A 115 -8.83 19.26 4.88
CA ASN A 115 -9.19 17.87 5.15
C ASN A 115 -8.37 16.90 4.30
N VAL A 116 -8.10 15.71 4.83
CA VAL A 116 -7.33 14.67 4.17
C VAL A 116 -7.95 13.30 4.42
N TYR A 117 -7.95 12.46 3.39
CA TYR A 117 -8.17 11.02 3.56
C TYR A 117 -6.83 10.36 3.84
N LEU A 118 -6.68 9.79 5.04
CA LEU A 118 -5.45 9.15 5.50
C LEU A 118 -5.59 7.64 5.48
N SER A 119 -4.58 6.97 4.95
CA SER A 119 -4.40 5.52 5.03
C SER A 119 -3.19 5.16 5.89
N GLY A 120 -3.23 3.99 6.56
CA GLY A 120 -2.11 3.50 7.35
C GLY A 120 -1.99 4.09 8.76
N ILE A 121 -3.11 4.55 9.35
CA ILE A 121 -3.13 5.08 10.71
C ILE A 121 -2.94 3.93 11.71
N ASN A 122 -1.88 4.01 12.53
CA ASN A 122 -1.59 3.00 13.54
C ASN A 122 -1.77 3.59 14.95
N ALA A 123 -2.92 3.33 15.57
CA ALA A 123 -3.24 3.80 16.92
C ALA A 123 -2.51 2.95 17.97
N GLY A 124 -1.50 3.51 18.65
CA GLY A 124 -0.77 2.79 19.70
C GLY A 124 0.69 3.21 19.93
N ARG A 125 1.25 4.11 19.11
CA ARG A 125 2.45 4.86 19.49
C ARG A 125 2.10 6.31 19.72
N ASN A 126 2.26 6.76 20.97
CA ASN A 126 2.23 8.17 21.35
C ASN A 126 3.17 8.97 20.46
N HIS A 127 2.64 9.61 19.42
CA HIS A 127 3.40 10.44 18.53
C HIS A 127 2.56 11.67 18.19
N GLY A 128 2.89 12.81 18.82
CA GLY A 128 2.80 14.11 18.14
C GLY A 128 3.73 14.18 16.93
N GLY A 129 3.69 13.15 16.06
CA GLY A 129 4.66 12.85 15.00
C GLY A 129 4.32 11.62 14.16
N ALA A 130 3.05 11.16 14.17
CA ALA A 130 2.57 10.10 13.27
C ALA A 130 2.03 10.62 11.93
N LEU A 131 1.78 11.93 11.82
CA LEU A 131 1.74 12.61 10.54
C LEU A 131 3.21 12.81 10.14
N GLY A 132 3.70 12.03 9.18
CA GLY A 132 5.01 12.33 8.62
C GLY A 132 4.98 13.70 7.95
N ARG A 133 6.18 14.24 7.74
CA ARG A 133 6.39 15.63 7.33
C ARG A 133 5.44 15.97 6.18
N LEU A 134 4.57 16.96 6.40
CA LEU A 134 3.84 17.60 5.30
C LEU A 134 4.90 18.19 4.37
N SER A 135 5.00 17.63 3.16
CA SER A 135 5.84 18.20 2.11
C SER A 135 4.94 19.06 1.25
N THR A 136 5.20 20.36 1.23
CA THR A 136 4.66 21.28 0.24
C THR A 136 5.59 21.23 -0.97
N VAL A 137 5.04 20.97 -2.15
CA VAL A 137 5.73 21.21 -3.42
C VAL A 137 5.36 22.60 -3.90
#